data_AF-A0A535I7Y9-F1
#
_entry.id   AF-A0A535I7Y9-F1
#
_cell.length_a   1.000
_cell.length_b   1.000
_cell.length_c   1.000
_cell.angle_alpha   90.00
_cell.angle_beta   90.00
_cell.angle_gamma   90.00
#
_symmetry.space_group_name_H-M   'P 1'
#
loop_
_entity.id
_entity.type
_entity.pdbx_description
1 polymer ?
#
loop_
_entity_poly.entity_id
_entity_poly.type
_entity_poly.pdbx_seq_one_letter_code
_entity_poly.pdbx_strand_id
1 'polypeptide(L)'
;MHLDDAFARLTPSSETLSEEEAQLTAPFFTNADRSVVALRNLPEAIKGALFSRYSRSSKGVRRLFLDEFFVRGDLGLEAFAHTAARLRQEVSAGEEKAEAFYQRILSDYGDDSVGELGGAHLACQEVSQVAARALVDNRLGLSYLEKSSRYVPFDD
;
A
#
# COMPACT_ATOMS: atom_id res chain seq x y z
N MET A 1 -15.57 12.90 13.38
CA MET A 1 -14.10 12.96 13.21
C MET A 1 -13.84 12.73 11.74
N HIS A 2 -13.45 13.76 10.99
CA HIS A 2 -13.07 13.58 9.59
C HIS A 2 -11.78 12.75 9.53
N LEU A 3 -11.70 11.77 8.63
CA LEU A 3 -10.52 10.90 8.48
C LEU A 3 -9.25 11.70 8.18
N ASP A 4 -9.39 12.87 7.54
CA ASP A 4 -8.29 13.77 7.22
C ASP A 4 -7.58 14.32 8.48
N ASP A 5 -8.32 14.60 9.55
CA ASP A 5 -7.75 15.04 10.84
C ASP A 5 -6.94 13.93 11.54
N ALA A 6 -7.25 12.65 11.24
CA ALA A 6 -6.56 11.52 11.83
C ALA A 6 -5.17 11.31 11.19
N PHE A 7 -5.07 11.47 9.86
CA PHE A 7 -3.80 11.36 9.15
C PHE A 7 -2.83 12.50 9.47
N ALA A 8 -3.35 13.70 9.73
CA ALA A 8 -2.53 14.85 10.14
C ALA A 8 -1.75 14.62 11.45
N ARG A 9 -2.22 13.70 12.31
CA ARG A 9 -1.57 13.33 13.57
C ARG A 9 -0.53 12.23 13.43
N LEU A 10 -0.44 11.58 12.27
CA LEU A 10 0.57 10.55 12.03
C LEU A 10 1.93 11.20 11.79
N THR A 11 2.95 10.51 12.29
CA THR A 11 4.35 10.84 12.02
C THR A 11 4.58 10.98 10.51
N PRO A 12 5.27 12.05 10.07
CA PRO A 12 5.70 12.18 8.69
C PRO A 12 6.67 11.07 8.30
N SER A 13 6.53 10.59 7.07
CA SER A 13 7.41 9.60 6.46
C SER A 13 8.76 10.23 6.09
N SER A 14 9.87 9.53 6.34
CA SER A 14 11.19 9.86 5.76
C SER A 14 11.31 9.48 4.28
N GLU A 15 10.34 8.76 3.72
CA GLU A 15 10.30 8.52 2.28
C GLU A 15 10.13 9.83 1.51
N THR A 16 11.15 10.20 0.74
CA THR A 16 11.04 11.30 -0.22
C THR A 16 10.46 10.76 -1.53
N LEU A 17 9.29 11.28 -1.93
CA LEU A 17 8.68 11.02 -3.23
C LEU A 17 8.59 12.35 -4.01
N SER A 18 8.81 12.30 -5.33
CA SER A 18 8.46 13.42 -6.20
C SER A 18 6.93 13.59 -6.25
N GLU A 19 6.47 14.75 -6.71
CA GLU A 19 5.02 14.99 -6.87
C GLU A 19 4.39 14.00 -7.85
N GLU A 20 5.10 13.65 -8.93
CA GLU A 20 4.71 12.63 -9.89
C GLU A 20 4.64 11.23 -9.24
N GLU A 21 5.67 10.84 -8.48
CA GLU A 21 5.71 9.57 -7.76
C GLU A 21 4.59 9.45 -6.72
N ALA A 22 4.26 10.55 -6.03
CA ALA A 22 3.15 10.61 -5.10
C ALA A 22 1.80 10.41 -5.82
N GLN A 23 1.62 11.02 -6.99
CA GLN A 23 0.43 10.83 -7.81
C GLN A 23 0.30 9.39 -8.33
N LEU A 24 1.42 8.76 -8.72
CA LEU A 24 1.46 7.36 -9.17
C LEU A 24 1.13 6.36 -8.05
N THR A 25 1.52 6.66 -6.82
CA THR A 25 1.29 5.77 -5.65
C THR A 25 -0.06 6.01 -4.98
N ALA A 26 -0.67 7.18 -5.14
CA ALA A 26 -1.97 7.54 -4.56
C ALA A 26 -3.09 6.48 -4.74
N PRO A 27 -3.21 5.76 -5.87
CA PRO A 27 -4.24 4.73 -6.03
C PRO A 27 -4.07 3.52 -5.12
N PHE A 28 -2.82 3.25 -4.70
CA PHE A 28 -2.41 1.99 -4.05
C PHE A 28 -2.15 2.15 -2.56
N PHE A 29 -1.97 3.37 -2.10
CA PHE A 29 -1.68 3.71 -0.71
C PHE A 29 -2.68 4.75 -0.18
N THR A 30 -2.96 4.72 1.11
CA THR A 30 -3.89 5.69 1.74
C THR A 30 -3.30 7.08 1.93
N ASN A 31 -1.98 7.20 1.99
CA ASN A 31 -1.26 8.47 2.08
C ASN A 31 0.15 8.29 1.49
N ALA A 32 0.77 9.38 1.03
CA ALA A 32 2.11 9.37 0.43
C ALA A 32 3.22 9.73 1.42
N ASP A 33 2.88 10.39 2.53
CA ASP A 33 3.80 11.17 3.36
C ASP A 33 3.74 10.82 4.84
N ARG A 34 3.03 9.76 5.25
CA ARG A 34 2.97 9.32 6.66
C ARG A 34 3.62 7.98 6.88
N SER A 35 4.16 7.78 8.07
CA SER A 35 4.88 6.56 8.44
C SER A 35 3.96 5.35 8.57
N VAL A 36 2.66 5.56 8.84
CA VAL A 36 1.65 4.49 8.85
C VAL A 36 0.76 4.61 7.62
N VAL A 37 0.65 3.53 6.86
CA VAL A 37 -0.07 3.50 5.59
C VAL A 37 -0.75 2.16 5.35
N ALA A 38 -1.93 2.20 4.75
CA ALA A 38 -2.62 1.01 4.29
C ALA A 38 -2.46 0.83 2.78
N LEU A 39 -2.29 -0.42 2.35
CA LEU A 39 -2.32 -0.80 0.94
C LEU A 39 -3.78 -1.00 0.51
N ARG A 40 -4.13 -0.48 -0.65
CA ARG A 40 -5.47 -0.58 -1.25
C ARG A 40 -5.36 -0.86 -2.74
N ASN A 41 -6.42 -1.40 -3.34
CA ASN A 41 -6.54 -1.57 -4.79
C ASN A 41 -5.37 -2.34 -5.46
N LEU A 42 -4.72 -3.23 -4.70
CA LEU A 42 -3.67 -4.13 -5.18
C LEU A 42 -4.15 -5.59 -5.03
N PRO A 43 -3.80 -6.48 -5.96
CA PRO A 43 -4.03 -7.91 -5.78
C PRO A 43 -3.29 -8.45 -4.55
N GLU A 44 -3.89 -9.41 -3.82
CA GLU A 44 -3.31 -10.00 -2.61
C GLU A 44 -1.91 -10.58 -2.83
N ALA A 45 -1.69 -11.24 -3.97
CA ALA A 45 -0.38 -11.78 -4.35
C ALA A 45 0.69 -10.67 -4.43
N ILE A 46 0.33 -9.49 -4.93
CA ILE A 46 1.24 -8.34 -5.01
C ILE A 46 1.51 -7.75 -3.62
N LYS A 47 0.49 -7.63 -2.77
CA LYS A 47 0.66 -7.17 -1.38
C LYS A 47 1.61 -8.09 -0.61
N GLY A 48 1.41 -9.41 -0.72
CA GLY A 48 2.26 -10.41 -0.08
C GLY A 48 3.71 -10.39 -0.60
N ALA A 49 3.90 -10.28 -1.91
CA ALA A 49 5.23 -10.16 -2.51
C ALA A 49 5.95 -8.87 -2.08
N LEU A 50 5.24 -7.73 -2.08
CA LEU A 50 5.75 -6.44 -1.64
C LEU A 50 6.19 -6.49 -0.18
N PHE A 51 5.36 -6.98 0.73
CA PHE A 51 5.72 -7.10 2.15
C PHE A 51 6.87 -8.08 2.39
N SER A 52 6.89 -9.20 1.68
CA SER A 52 8.03 -10.13 1.72
C SER A 52 9.33 -9.43 1.37
N ARG A 53 9.38 -8.66 0.27
CA ARG A 53 10.57 -7.86 -0.10
C ARG A 53 10.86 -6.75 0.91
N TYR A 54 9.84 -6.03 1.35
CA TYR A 54 9.93 -4.91 2.28
C TYR A 54 10.59 -5.29 3.60
N SER A 55 10.27 -6.45 4.18
CA SER A 55 10.88 -6.92 5.44
C SER A 55 12.41 -7.09 5.41
N ARG A 56 12.99 -7.17 4.21
CA ARG A 56 14.43 -7.37 3.98
C ARG A 56 15.10 -6.18 3.29
N SER A 57 14.38 -5.08 3.11
CA SER A 57 14.87 -3.87 2.47
C SER A 57 15.04 -2.75 3.49
N SER A 58 16.05 -1.90 3.32
CA SER A 58 16.16 -0.63 4.06
C SER A 58 15.20 0.44 3.53
N LYS A 59 14.71 0.29 2.29
CA LYS A 59 13.77 1.24 1.69
C LYS A 59 12.43 1.28 2.43
N GLY A 60 11.75 2.42 2.30
CA GLY A 60 10.34 2.53 2.66
C GLY A 60 9.43 1.78 1.67
N VAL A 61 8.20 1.48 2.09
CA VAL A 61 7.29 0.60 1.35
C VAL A 61 6.87 1.18 0.00
N ARG A 62 6.71 2.51 -0.11
CA ARG A 62 6.27 3.18 -1.33
C ARG A 62 7.41 3.28 -2.32
N ARG A 63 8.60 3.65 -1.83
CA ARG A 63 9.82 3.69 -2.63
C ARG A 63 10.16 2.30 -3.17
N LEU A 64 10.06 1.26 -2.33
CA LEU A 64 10.26 -0.13 -2.76
C LEU A 64 9.24 -0.55 -3.82
N PHE A 65 7.96 -0.22 -3.63
CA PHE A 65 6.92 -0.49 -4.60
C PHE A 65 7.22 0.18 -5.95
N LEU A 66 7.58 1.45 -5.96
CA LEU A 66 7.94 2.16 -7.18
C LEU A 66 9.15 1.51 -7.88
N ASP A 67 10.23 1.29 -7.14
CA ASP A 67 11.49 0.82 -7.69
C ASP A 67 11.43 -0.62 -8.22
N GLU A 68 10.67 -1.50 -7.58
CA GLU A 68 10.69 -2.94 -7.86
C GLU A 68 9.40 -3.49 -8.47
N PHE A 69 8.25 -2.87 -8.21
CA PHE A 69 6.96 -3.39 -8.66
C PHE A 69 6.37 -2.54 -9.78
N PHE A 70 6.57 -1.22 -9.72
CA PHE A 70 6.05 -0.29 -10.72
C PHE A 70 7.00 -0.15 -11.92
N VAL A 71 8.29 0.08 -11.69
CA VAL A 71 9.27 0.34 -12.77
C VAL A 71 9.80 -0.94 -13.42
N ARG A 72 9.94 -2.05 -12.69
CA ARG A 72 10.53 -3.30 -13.20
C ARG A 72 9.52 -4.29 -13.77
N GLY A 73 8.22 -4.08 -13.54
CA GLY A 73 7.16 -4.91 -14.11
C GLY A 73 7.14 -6.38 -13.66
N ASP A 74 7.92 -6.76 -12.64
CA ASP A 74 8.25 -8.15 -12.27
C ASP A 74 7.04 -9.06 -11.95
N LEU A 75 5.82 -8.52 -11.85
CA LEU A 75 4.62 -9.27 -11.49
C LEU A 75 3.36 -8.90 -12.28
N GLY A 76 3.48 -8.39 -13.51
CA GLY A 76 2.30 -8.05 -14.34
C GLY A 76 1.56 -6.79 -13.88
N LEU A 77 2.18 -6.01 -12.99
CA LEU A 77 1.66 -4.72 -12.55
C LEU A 77 1.60 -3.71 -13.70
N GLU A 78 2.47 -3.81 -14.72
CA GLU A 78 2.36 -2.99 -15.92
C GLU A 78 1.05 -3.24 -16.67
N ALA A 79 0.61 -4.49 -16.83
CA ALA A 79 -0.67 -4.79 -17.47
C ALA A 79 -1.83 -4.26 -16.62
N PHE A 80 -1.74 -4.34 -15.29
CA PHE A 80 -2.73 -3.79 -14.38
C PHE A 80 -2.74 -2.25 -14.39
N ALA A 81 -1.58 -1.61 -14.33
CA ALA A 81 -1.40 -0.16 -14.32
C ALA A 81 -1.74 0.46 -15.68
N HIS A 82 -1.40 -0.19 -16.78
CA HIS A 82 -1.77 0.25 -18.12
C HIS A 82 -3.28 0.11 -18.37
N THR A 83 -3.90 -0.97 -17.88
CA THR A 83 -5.36 -1.12 -17.82
C THR A 83 -5.96 0.01 -16.98
N ALA A 84 -5.51 0.19 -15.73
CA ALA A 84 -6.00 1.23 -14.82
C ALA A 84 -5.79 2.66 -15.35
N ALA A 85 -4.69 2.94 -16.05
CA ALA A 85 -4.37 4.26 -16.61
C ALA A 85 -5.19 4.56 -17.87
N ARG A 86 -5.31 3.59 -18.80
CA ARG A 86 -6.17 3.73 -19.99
C ARG A 86 -7.62 3.94 -19.58
N LEU A 87 -8.05 3.23 -18.55
CA LEU A 87 -9.41 3.33 -18.03
C LEU A 87 -9.60 4.60 -17.21
N ARG A 88 -8.61 5.11 -16.47
CA ARG A 88 -8.66 6.46 -15.87
C ARG A 88 -8.88 7.57 -16.91
N GLN A 89 -8.28 7.45 -18.10
CA GLN A 89 -8.56 8.36 -19.21
C GLN A 89 -10.01 8.22 -19.72
N GLU A 90 -10.52 7.00 -19.86
CA GLU A 90 -11.94 6.75 -20.22
C GLU A 90 -12.93 7.21 -19.12
N VAL A 91 -12.52 7.15 -17.85
CA VAL A 91 -13.25 7.54 -16.63
C VAL A 91 -13.35 9.05 -16.46
N SER A 92 -12.32 9.80 -16.85
CA SER A 92 -12.36 11.27 -16.86
C SER A 92 -13.44 11.83 -17.80
N ALA A 93 -13.98 10.99 -18.70
CA ALA A 93 -15.08 11.31 -19.59
C ALA A 93 -16.47 10.85 -19.09
N GLY A 94 -16.58 10.19 -17.92
CA GLY A 94 -17.87 9.73 -17.38
C GLY A 94 -17.78 9.15 -15.98
N GLU A 95 -18.11 9.97 -14.97
CA GLU A 95 -18.01 9.65 -13.53
C GLU A 95 -18.84 8.43 -13.10
N GLU A 96 -20.05 8.21 -13.64
CA GLU A 96 -20.90 7.06 -13.26
C GLU A 96 -20.42 5.71 -13.82
N LYS A 97 -19.77 5.70 -14.99
CA LYS A 97 -19.22 4.47 -15.58
C LYS A 97 -17.92 4.04 -14.90
N ALA A 98 -17.24 4.97 -14.24
CA ALA A 98 -16.01 4.74 -13.51
C ALA A 98 -16.21 3.92 -12.24
N GLU A 99 -17.21 4.31 -11.44
CA GLU A 99 -17.59 3.61 -10.22
C GLU A 99 -18.02 2.17 -10.56
N ALA A 100 -18.89 2.02 -11.56
CA ALA A 100 -19.39 0.73 -12.02
C ALA A 100 -18.30 -0.17 -12.63
N PHE A 101 -17.27 0.41 -13.26
CA PHE A 101 -16.16 -0.34 -13.84
C PHE A 101 -15.09 -0.71 -12.82
N TYR A 102 -14.76 0.17 -11.87
CA TYR A 102 -13.89 -0.15 -10.74
C TYR A 102 -14.51 -1.24 -9.87
N GLN A 103 -15.80 -1.12 -9.58
CA GLN A 103 -16.57 -2.20 -8.95
C GLN A 103 -16.49 -3.49 -9.76
N ARG A 104 -16.61 -3.45 -11.10
CA ARG A 104 -16.51 -4.67 -11.90
C ARG A 104 -15.12 -5.32 -11.93
N ILE A 105 -14.03 -4.53 -12.02
CA ILE A 105 -12.66 -5.08 -11.94
C ILE A 105 -12.37 -5.66 -10.56
N LEU A 106 -12.88 -5.03 -9.50
CA LEU A 106 -12.76 -5.53 -8.13
C LEU A 106 -13.67 -6.75 -7.92
N SER A 107 -14.87 -6.75 -8.50
CA SER A 107 -15.89 -7.82 -8.41
C SER A 107 -15.51 -9.06 -9.21
N ASP A 108 -14.89 -8.91 -10.38
CA ASP A 108 -14.31 -10.01 -11.18
C ASP A 108 -13.16 -10.72 -10.42
N TYR A 109 -12.61 -10.10 -9.36
CA TYR A 109 -11.61 -10.67 -8.45
C TYR A 109 -12.07 -10.79 -6.98
N GLY A 110 -13.34 -10.49 -6.68
CA GLY A 110 -13.82 -10.40 -5.31
C GLY A 110 -15.20 -9.76 -5.22
N ASP A 111 -16.23 -10.61 -5.14
CA ASP A 111 -17.59 -10.28 -4.70
C ASP A 111 -17.54 -9.33 -3.47
N ASP A 112 -18.44 -8.35 -3.37
CA ASP A 112 -18.43 -7.35 -2.27
C ASP A 112 -18.53 -8.01 -0.87
N SER A 113 -18.91 -9.30 -0.82
CA SER A 113 -18.91 -10.17 0.37
C SER A 113 -17.55 -10.84 0.70
N VAL A 114 -16.61 -10.90 -0.25
CA VAL A 114 -15.23 -11.40 -0.07
C VAL A 114 -14.30 -10.31 0.47
N GLY A 115 -14.61 -9.03 0.23
CA GLY A 115 -13.93 -7.90 0.85
C GLY A 115 -14.03 -7.90 2.38
N GLU A 116 -15.11 -8.46 2.95
CA GLU A 116 -15.31 -8.64 4.39
C GLU A 116 -14.44 -9.76 5.00
N LEU A 117 -13.90 -10.66 4.17
CA LEU A 117 -12.89 -11.65 4.54
C LEU A 117 -11.44 -11.16 4.28
N GLY A 118 -11.29 -9.99 3.64
CA GLY A 118 -10.00 -9.38 3.31
C GLY A 118 -9.40 -8.60 4.47
N GLY A 119 -8.25 -9.03 4.97
CA GLY A 119 -7.51 -8.31 6.01
C GLY A 119 -6.97 -6.95 5.52
N ALA A 120 -6.95 -5.96 6.40
CA ALA A 120 -6.26 -4.71 6.13
C ALA A 120 -4.74 -4.92 6.18
N HIS A 121 -4.06 -4.51 5.10
CA HIS A 121 -2.60 -4.60 5.00
C HIS A 121 -1.98 -3.27 5.37
N LEU A 122 -1.37 -3.21 6.55
CA LEU A 122 -0.75 -2.01 7.10
C LEU A 122 0.77 -2.11 7.05
N ALA A 123 1.42 -1.05 6.58
CA ALA A 123 2.85 -0.83 6.79
C ALA A 123 3.01 0.25 7.86
N CYS A 124 3.64 -0.13 8.97
CA CYS A 124 4.03 0.77 10.05
C CYS A 124 5.54 0.97 9.96
N GLN A 125 5.95 2.12 9.46
CA GLN A 125 7.35 2.53 9.30
C GLN A 125 7.69 3.52 10.41
N GLU A 126 8.98 3.68 10.73
CA GLU A 126 9.47 4.70 11.67
C GLU A 126 8.75 4.71 13.04
N VAL A 127 8.33 3.51 13.46
CA VAL A 127 7.79 3.28 14.79
C VAL A 127 8.92 2.83 15.71
N SER A 128 8.87 3.24 16.97
CA SER A 128 9.84 2.77 17.96
C SER A 128 9.72 1.25 18.17
N GLN A 129 10.80 0.58 18.58
CA GLN A 129 10.75 -0.85 18.93
C GLN A 129 9.73 -1.15 20.04
N VAL A 130 9.49 -0.21 20.95
CA VAL A 130 8.45 -0.33 21.98
C VAL A 130 7.05 -0.29 21.36
N ALA A 131 6.79 0.61 20.41
CA ALA A 131 5.52 0.67 19.70
C ALA A 131 5.29 -0.55 18.81
N ALA A 132 6.31 -1.00 18.08
CA ALA A 132 6.27 -2.24 17.32
C ALA A 132 5.92 -3.43 18.21
N ARG A 133 6.54 -3.52 19.40
CA ARG A 133 6.25 -4.56 20.38
C ARG A 133 4.80 -4.53 20.84
N ALA A 134 4.28 -3.35 21.18
CA ALA A 134 2.90 -3.17 21.59
C ALA A 134 1.91 -3.59 20.47
N LEU A 135 2.22 -3.32 19.20
CA LEU A 135 1.40 -3.75 18.07
C LEU A 135 1.36 -5.28 17.94
N VAL A 136 2.52 -5.94 17.95
CA VAL A 136 2.60 -7.40 17.74
C VAL A 136 2.13 -8.23 18.94
N ASP A 137 2.09 -7.65 20.13
CA ASP A 137 1.55 -8.32 21.32
C ASP A 137 0.02 -8.52 21.24
N ASN A 138 -0.67 -7.85 20.31
CA ASN A 138 -2.09 -8.08 20.01
C ASN A 138 -2.26 -9.30 19.09
N ARG A 139 -2.32 -10.50 19.68
CA ARG A 139 -2.24 -11.79 18.96
C ARG A 139 -3.51 -12.21 18.18
N LEU A 140 -4.64 -11.54 18.38
CA LEU A 140 -5.90 -11.92 17.75
C LEU A 140 -6.10 -11.12 16.45
N GLY A 141 -6.23 -11.83 15.33
CA GLY A 141 -6.56 -11.23 14.03
C GLY A 141 -5.41 -10.53 13.31
N LEU A 142 -4.20 -10.51 13.88
CA LEU A 142 -3.01 -9.95 13.23
C LEU A 142 -2.06 -11.04 12.75
N SER A 143 -1.62 -10.92 11.51
CA SER A 143 -0.43 -11.59 10.99
C SER A 143 0.61 -10.51 10.70
N TYR A 144 1.77 -10.58 11.37
CA TYR A 144 2.78 -9.52 11.29
C TYR A 144 4.08 -10.01 10.64
N LEU A 145 4.78 -9.07 10.02
CA LEU A 145 6.09 -9.26 9.42
C LEU A 145 6.96 -8.07 9.83
N GLU A 146 7.94 -8.31 10.71
CA GLU A 146 8.83 -7.28 11.23
C GLU A 146 10.17 -7.29 10.49
N LYS A 147 10.74 -6.10 10.23
CA LYS A 147 12.11 -5.98 9.74
C LYS A 147 13.08 -6.53 10.79
N SER A 148 13.88 -7.52 10.41
CA SER A 148 14.79 -8.20 11.34
C SER A 148 16.09 -7.42 11.50
N SER A 149 16.43 -7.03 12.73
CA SER A 149 17.70 -6.38 13.10
C SER A 149 18.95 -7.20 12.76
N ARG A 150 18.79 -8.51 12.52
CA ARG A 150 19.88 -9.37 12.01
C ARG A 150 20.27 -9.09 10.56
N TYR A 151 19.39 -8.48 9.77
CA TYR A 151 19.56 -8.30 8.33
C TYR A 151 19.45 -6.85 7.88
N VAL A 152 18.75 -6.02 8.65
CA VAL A 152 18.58 -4.58 8.39
C VAL A 152 19.09 -3.84 9.63
N PRO A 153 20.14 -3.02 9.52
CA PRO A 153 20.58 -2.17 10.62
C PRO A 153 19.56 -1.04 10.87
N PHE A 154 19.52 -0.54 12.10
CA PHE A 154 18.58 0.50 12.57
C PHE A 154 19.36 1.66 13.22
N ASP A 155 20.48 2.04 12.62
CA ASP A 155 21.42 3.05 13.10
C ASP A 155 21.42 4.34 12.26
N ASP A 156 20.44 4.46 11.34
CA ASP A 156 20.13 5.66 10.58
C ASP A 156 19.52 6.78 11.45
#